data_AF-A0A7S3SQI4-F1
#
_entry.id   AF-A0A7S3SQI4-F1
#
_cell.length_a   1.000
_cell.length_b   1.000
_cell.length_c   1.000
_cell.angle_alpha   90.00
_cell.angle_beta   90.00
_cell.angle_gamma   90.00
#
_symmetry.space_group_name_H-M   'P 1'
#
loop_
_entity.id
_entity.type
_entity.pdbx_description
1 polymer ?
#
loop_
_entity_poly.entity_id
_entity_poly.type
_entity_poly.pdbx_seq_one_letter_code
_entity_poly.pdbx_strand_id
1 'polypeptide(L)'
;AARRKRMAQTGTWASDWSKVVATFKSAFWRVRGESGALLSAPGSLMSVWWESGGGDELDEDASLAGVGFGRQSTQLANLLGGHGEEEALASSSTLRAMVVESLGPAFGADLVESELMGVSYKSWIADPLTHVGSADASGGDPRSMYGHPGLKEPTGWGVHFAGTETEA
;
A
#
# COMPACT_ATOMS: atom_id res chain seq x y z
N ALA A 1 30.05 8.03 -14.12
CA ALA A 1 29.76 7.21 -12.93
C ALA A 1 28.49 7.68 -12.20
N ALA A 2 28.39 8.97 -11.85
CA ALA A 2 27.25 9.54 -11.11
C ALA A 2 25.87 9.29 -11.75
N ARG A 3 25.73 9.47 -13.08
CA ARG A 3 24.48 9.20 -13.82
C ARG A 3 23.98 7.75 -13.67
N ARG A 4 24.88 6.77 -13.85
CA ARG A 4 24.57 5.34 -13.68
C ARG A 4 24.25 4.97 -12.23
N LYS A 5 24.94 5.60 -11.27
CA LYS A 5 24.64 5.44 -9.83
C LYS A 5 23.24 5.96 -9.49
N ARG A 6 22.85 7.12 -10.02
CA ARG A 6 21.51 7.69 -9.84
C ARG A 6 20.42 6.80 -10.47
N MET A 7 20.67 6.25 -11.66
CA MET A 7 19.76 5.28 -12.28
C MET A 7 19.52 4.06 -11.39
N ALA A 8 20.58 3.48 -10.82
CA ALA A 8 20.48 2.32 -9.94
C ALA A 8 19.80 2.63 -8.58
N GLN A 9 19.65 3.90 -8.23
CA GLN A 9 19.01 4.37 -7.00
C GLN A 9 17.59 4.89 -7.23
N THR A 10 17.05 4.76 -8.45
CA THR A 10 15.67 5.12 -8.76
C THR A 10 14.74 4.10 -8.10
N GLY A 11 13.94 4.56 -7.14
CA GLY A 11 12.91 3.73 -6.51
C GLY A 11 11.76 3.43 -7.47
N THR A 12 11.01 2.38 -7.18
CA THR A 12 9.79 2.05 -7.92
C THR A 12 8.67 3.05 -7.61
N TRP A 13 7.69 3.17 -8.51
CA TRP A 13 6.57 4.12 -8.40
C TRP A 13 5.74 4.00 -7.10
N ALA A 14 5.68 2.81 -6.51
CA ALA A 14 4.97 2.53 -5.25
C ALA A 14 5.91 2.45 -4.03
N SER A 15 7.18 2.83 -4.17
CA SER A 15 8.21 2.57 -3.17
C SER A 15 7.97 3.24 -1.80
N ASP A 16 7.10 4.23 -1.73
CA ASP A 16 6.68 4.90 -0.49
C ASP A 16 5.22 4.64 -0.10
N TRP A 17 4.62 3.57 -0.65
CA TRP A 17 3.24 3.21 -0.40
C TRP A 17 3.12 2.13 0.68
N SER A 18 1.98 2.14 1.34
CA SER A 18 1.57 1.10 2.28
C SER A 18 0.18 0.61 1.88
N LYS A 19 -0.08 -0.69 2.01
CA LYS A 19 -1.38 -1.30 1.71
C LYS A 19 -1.81 -2.17 2.88
N VAL A 20 -3.07 -2.01 3.26
CA VAL A 20 -3.78 -2.89 4.20
C VAL A 20 -4.86 -3.61 3.43
N VAL A 21 -5.09 -4.88 3.72
CA VAL A 21 -6.25 -5.64 3.26
C VAL A 21 -6.95 -6.19 4.50
N ALA A 22 -8.17 -5.73 4.74
CA ALA A 22 -9.03 -6.21 5.81
C ALA A 22 -10.04 -7.20 5.22
N THR A 23 -10.06 -8.41 5.76
CA THR A 23 -10.95 -9.49 5.33
C THR A 23 -12.08 -9.66 6.32
N PHE A 24 -13.31 -9.81 5.84
CA PHE A 24 -14.54 -9.82 6.62
C PHE A 24 -15.35 -11.08 6.35
N LYS A 25 -16.22 -11.46 7.31
CA LYS A 25 -17.15 -12.58 7.16
C LYS A 25 -18.13 -12.38 6.01
N SER A 26 -18.52 -11.14 5.76
CA SER A 26 -19.45 -10.77 4.70
C SER A 26 -19.15 -9.38 4.15
N ALA A 27 -19.64 -9.08 2.94
CA ALA A 27 -19.62 -7.75 2.37
C ALA A 27 -20.71 -6.85 2.99
N PHE A 28 -20.68 -6.67 4.31
CA PHE A 28 -21.75 -6.00 5.09
C PHE A 28 -22.02 -4.55 4.64
N TRP A 29 -21.07 -3.89 4.00
CA TRP A 29 -21.25 -2.56 3.41
C TRP A 29 -22.29 -2.56 2.30
N ARG A 30 -22.34 -3.61 1.47
CA ARG A 30 -23.31 -3.74 0.37
C ARG A 30 -24.75 -3.85 0.87
N VAL A 31 -24.97 -4.51 2.01
CA VAL A 31 -26.30 -4.62 2.66
C VAL A 31 -26.86 -3.24 3.03
N ARG A 32 -25.98 -2.25 3.22
CA ARG A 32 -26.35 -0.86 3.49
C ARG A 32 -26.45 0.01 2.24
N GLY A 33 -26.25 -0.57 1.05
CA GLY A 33 -26.23 0.16 -0.22
C GLY A 33 -24.94 0.93 -0.48
N GLU A 34 -23.86 0.62 0.24
CA GLU A 34 -22.56 1.27 0.11
C GLU A 34 -21.62 0.48 -0.82
N SER A 35 -20.74 1.17 -1.54
CA SER A 35 -19.80 0.56 -2.49
C SER A 35 -18.51 0.02 -1.85
N GLY A 36 -18.30 0.27 -0.55
CA GLY A 36 -17.04 -0.03 0.14
C GLY A 36 -15.91 0.97 -0.17
N ALA A 37 -16.14 1.96 -1.04
CA ALA A 37 -15.17 3.01 -1.34
C ALA A 37 -15.29 4.18 -0.35
N LEU A 38 -14.20 4.52 0.33
CA LEU A 38 -14.17 5.59 1.33
C LEU A 38 -12.91 6.44 1.20
N LEU A 39 -13.06 7.75 1.28
CA LEU A 39 -11.95 8.66 1.56
C LEU A 39 -11.80 8.75 3.09
N SER A 40 -10.59 8.50 3.57
CA SER A 40 -10.31 8.59 5.01
C SER A 40 -10.21 10.05 5.45
N ALA A 41 -10.42 10.31 6.74
CA ALA A 41 -10.30 11.66 7.28
C ALA A 41 -8.85 12.19 7.14
N PRO A 42 -8.64 13.51 7.00
CA PRO A 42 -7.29 14.09 6.99
C PRO A 42 -6.47 13.65 8.21
N GLY A 43 -5.23 13.21 7.98
CA GLY A 43 -4.34 12.70 9.03
C GLY A 43 -4.51 11.21 9.36
N SER A 44 -5.46 10.52 8.73
CA SER A 44 -5.58 9.05 8.82
C SER A 44 -4.36 8.36 8.20
N LEU A 45 -4.04 7.17 8.73
CA LEU A 45 -2.93 6.37 8.23
C LEU A 45 -3.14 5.93 6.77
N MET A 46 -4.35 5.47 6.47
CA MET A 46 -4.82 5.17 5.13
C MET A 46 -5.48 6.41 4.53
N SER A 47 -5.29 6.62 3.24
CA SER A 47 -5.88 7.75 2.51
C SER A 47 -7.20 7.39 1.84
N VAL A 48 -7.28 6.20 1.26
CA VAL A 48 -8.49 5.70 0.59
C VAL A 48 -8.66 4.20 0.85
N TRP A 49 -9.92 3.79 0.98
CA TRP A 49 -10.37 2.41 1.03
C TRP A 49 -11.24 2.09 -0.17
N TRP A 50 -11.21 0.84 -0.62
CA TRP A 50 -12.09 0.32 -1.66
C TRP A 50 -12.30 -1.18 -1.51
N GLU A 51 -13.37 -1.70 -2.13
CA GLU A 51 -13.63 -3.12 -2.20
C GLU A 51 -12.57 -3.86 -3.03
N SER A 52 -11.96 -4.88 -2.44
CA SER A 52 -10.85 -5.64 -3.03
C SER A 52 -11.10 -7.13 -3.20
N GLY A 53 -12.23 -7.64 -2.70
CA GLY A 53 -12.65 -9.03 -2.84
C GLY A 53 -14.16 -9.12 -2.78
N GLY A 54 -14.75 -9.84 -3.74
CA GLY A 54 -16.18 -9.78 -4.04
C GLY A 54 -17.08 -10.55 -3.07
N GLY A 55 -16.53 -11.29 -2.11
CA GLY A 55 -17.30 -12.17 -1.25
C GLY A 55 -17.87 -13.37 -2.02
N ASP A 56 -18.93 -13.96 -1.46
CA ASP A 56 -19.62 -15.14 -2.02
C ASP A 56 -20.06 -14.99 -3.49
N GLU A 57 -20.30 -13.76 -3.97
CA GLU A 57 -20.66 -13.52 -5.38
C GLU A 57 -19.53 -13.88 -6.36
N LEU A 58 -18.28 -13.81 -5.91
CA LEU A 58 -17.08 -14.13 -6.70
C LEU A 58 -16.34 -15.37 -6.17
N ASP A 59 -16.89 -16.10 -5.19
CA ASP A 59 -16.20 -17.21 -4.51
C ASP A 59 -14.85 -16.78 -3.90
N GLU A 60 -14.81 -15.56 -3.34
CA GLU A 60 -13.65 -14.95 -2.70
C GLU A 60 -14.00 -14.48 -1.29
N ASP A 61 -13.00 -14.22 -0.45
CA ASP A 61 -13.27 -13.55 0.82
C ASP A 61 -13.71 -12.09 0.60
N ALA A 62 -14.72 -11.63 1.34
CA ALA A 62 -15.11 -10.22 1.32
C ALA A 62 -13.98 -9.37 1.91
N SER A 63 -13.45 -8.40 1.16
CA SER A 63 -12.34 -7.58 1.64
C SER A 63 -12.40 -6.12 1.22
N LEU A 64 -11.87 -5.26 2.08
CA LEU A 64 -11.57 -3.86 1.79
C LEU A 64 -10.06 -3.64 1.81
N ALA A 65 -9.52 -3.03 0.77
CA ALA A 65 -8.13 -2.59 0.70
C ALA A 65 -8.04 -1.11 1.04
N GLY A 66 -7.09 -0.77 1.92
CA GLY A 66 -6.69 0.59 2.23
C GLY A 66 -5.30 0.87 1.67
N VAL A 67 -5.07 2.07 1.11
CA VAL A 67 -3.73 2.53 0.72
C VAL A 67 -3.36 3.80 1.46
N GLY A 68 -2.13 3.85 1.94
CA GLY A 68 -1.53 5.05 2.49
C GLY A 68 -0.27 5.43 1.71
N PHE A 69 0.00 6.74 1.67
CA PHE A 69 1.10 7.30 0.90
C PHE A 69 2.15 7.95 1.80
N GLY A 70 3.39 7.95 1.33
CA GLY A 70 4.49 8.67 1.94
C GLY A 70 5.11 7.97 3.14
N ARG A 71 6.22 8.57 3.58
CA ARG A 71 7.07 8.05 4.67
C ARG A 71 6.32 7.89 5.99
N GLN A 72 5.37 8.77 6.30
CA GLN A 72 4.64 8.70 7.56
C GLN A 72 3.71 7.47 7.62
N SER A 73 2.98 7.19 6.54
CA SER A 73 2.11 6.01 6.47
C SER A 73 2.93 4.71 6.50
N THR A 74 4.06 4.68 5.81
CA THR A 74 4.92 3.50 5.74
C THR A 74 5.72 3.25 7.02
N GLN A 75 6.24 4.28 7.68
CA GLN A 75 6.97 4.14 8.96
C GLN A 75 6.06 3.68 10.08
N LEU A 76 4.86 4.27 10.20
CA LEU A 76 3.93 3.87 11.25
C LEU A 76 3.47 2.44 11.00
N ALA A 77 3.19 2.04 9.77
CA ALA A 77 2.72 0.70 9.51
C ALA A 77 3.83 -0.38 9.51
N ASN A 78 5.11 -0.02 9.30
CA ASN A 78 6.26 -0.90 9.60
C ASN A 78 6.44 -1.17 11.11
N LEU A 79 6.12 -0.18 11.96
CA LEU A 79 6.10 -0.39 13.43
C LEU A 79 4.96 -1.32 13.87
N LEU A 80 3.91 -1.46 13.06
CA LEU A 80 2.69 -2.21 13.41
C LEU A 80 2.64 -3.65 12.86
N GLY A 81 3.41 -3.96 11.82
CA GLY A 81 3.27 -5.19 11.02
C GLY A 81 4.41 -6.21 11.13
N GLY A 82 5.49 -5.93 11.86
CA GLY A 82 6.65 -6.83 11.93
C GLY A 82 7.43 -6.91 10.60
N HIS A 83 8.72 -7.25 10.68
CA HIS A 83 9.56 -7.44 9.49
C HIS A 83 9.65 -8.94 9.15
N GLY A 84 8.85 -9.42 8.20
CA GLY A 84 9.05 -10.75 7.63
C GLY A 84 7.79 -11.47 7.15
N GLU A 85 7.98 -12.46 6.28
CA GLU A 85 6.93 -13.30 5.69
C GLU A 85 6.17 -14.17 6.72
N GLU A 86 6.72 -14.35 7.92
CA GLU A 86 6.17 -15.27 8.94
C GLU A 86 5.14 -14.64 9.90
N GLU A 87 5.04 -13.30 9.97
CA GLU A 87 4.05 -12.59 10.80
C GLU A 87 2.89 -11.97 9.99
N ALA A 88 2.92 -12.09 8.66
CA ALA A 88 1.89 -11.57 7.75
C ALA A 88 0.52 -12.27 7.87
N LEU A 89 0.44 -13.38 8.62
CA LEU A 89 -0.79 -14.15 8.83
C LEU A 89 -1.41 -13.97 10.22
N ALA A 90 -0.73 -13.30 11.15
CA ALA A 90 -1.26 -12.97 12.47
C ALA A 90 -1.49 -11.46 12.57
N SER A 91 -2.74 -11.03 12.38
CA SER A 91 -3.11 -9.62 12.54
C SER A 91 -2.73 -9.15 13.95
N SER A 92 -1.71 -8.29 14.08
CA SER A 92 -1.44 -7.66 15.38
C SER A 92 -2.70 -6.94 15.85
N SER A 93 -2.99 -6.97 17.15
CA SER A 93 -4.16 -6.27 17.72
C SER A 93 -4.20 -4.80 17.31
N THR A 94 -3.04 -4.20 17.03
CA THR A 94 -2.90 -2.83 16.57
C THR A 94 -3.32 -2.64 15.12
N LEU A 95 -3.01 -3.57 14.21
CA LEU A 95 -3.51 -3.51 12.83
C LEU A 95 -5.04 -3.62 12.79
N ARG A 96 -5.63 -4.49 13.62
CA ARG A 96 -7.09 -4.60 13.75
C ARG A 96 -7.69 -3.29 14.27
N ALA A 97 -7.14 -2.73 15.35
CA ALA A 97 -7.60 -1.47 15.92
C ALA A 97 -7.54 -0.32 14.90
N MET A 98 -6.49 -0.27 14.08
CA MET A 98 -6.37 0.74 13.02
C MET A 98 -7.45 0.59 11.94
N VAL A 99 -7.76 -0.64 11.51
CA VAL A 99 -8.87 -0.89 10.57
C VAL A 99 -10.19 -0.40 11.15
N VAL A 100 -10.45 -0.71 12.43
CA VAL A 100 -11.68 -0.31 13.13
C VAL A 100 -11.75 1.20 13.32
N GLU A 101 -10.64 1.86 13.66
CA GLU A 101 -10.57 3.32 13.74
C GLU A 101 -10.83 3.97 12.38
N SER A 102 -10.29 3.39 11.30
CA SER A 102 -10.40 3.98 9.96
C SER A 102 -11.77 3.77 9.31
N LEU A 103 -12.40 2.60 9.51
CA LEU A 103 -13.67 2.23 8.89
C LEU A 103 -14.88 2.46 9.81
N GLY A 104 -14.66 2.47 11.12
CA GLY A 104 -15.69 2.61 12.14
C GLY A 104 -16.54 3.89 12.02
N PRO A 105 -16.00 5.06 11.66
CA PRO A 105 -16.81 6.25 11.43
C PRO A 105 -17.85 6.10 10.31
N ALA A 106 -17.56 5.32 9.27
CA ALA A 106 -18.47 5.10 8.15
C ALA A 106 -19.43 3.92 8.39
N PHE A 107 -18.93 2.83 8.97
CA PHE A 107 -19.68 1.58 9.07
C PHE A 107 -20.10 1.19 10.49
N GLY A 108 -19.64 1.91 11.51
CA GLY A 108 -19.81 1.58 12.92
C GLY A 108 -18.71 0.64 13.41
N ALA A 109 -17.96 1.07 14.43
CA ALA A 109 -16.79 0.34 14.94
C ALA A 109 -17.12 -1.09 15.40
N ASP A 110 -18.22 -1.27 16.13
CA ASP A 110 -18.63 -2.59 16.64
C ASP A 110 -18.94 -3.57 15.49
N LEU A 111 -19.57 -3.09 14.42
CA LEU A 111 -19.85 -3.92 13.25
C LEU A 111 -18.55 -4.30 12.55
N VAL A 112 -17.67 -3.33 12.30
CA VAL A 112 -16.37 -3.57 11.67
C VAL A 112 -15.57 -4.61 12.46
N GLU A 113 -15.44 -4.45 13.79
CA GLU A 113 -14.70 -5.39 14.63
C GLU A 113 -15.34 -6.79 14.61
N SER A 114 -16.67 -6.89 14.71
CA SER A 114 -17.37 -8.17 14.74
C SER A 114 -17.31 -8.95 13.41
N GLU A 115 -17.23 -8.24 12.28
CA GLU A 115 -17.11 -8.84 10.95
C GLU A 115 -15.66 -9.13 10.56
N LEU A 116 -14.68 -8.45 11.17
CA LEU A 116 -13.27 -8.54 10.79
C LEU A 116 -12.64 -9.90 11.14
N MET A 117 -12.29 -10.66 10.10
CA MET A 117 -11.62 -11.96 10.21
C MET A 117 -10.11 -11.81 10.28
N GLY A 118 -9.52 -10.99 9.41
CA GLY A 118 -8.08 -10.88 9.28
C GLY A 118 -7.64 -9.55 8.69
N VAL A 119 -6.38 -9.20 8.94
CA VAL A 119 -5.74 -8.00 8.38
C VAL A 119 -4.37 -8.38 7.86
N SER A 120 -4.17 -8.18 6.56
CA SER A 120 -2.87 -8.28 5.90
C SER A 120 -2.30 -6.88 5.66
N TYR A 121 -0.99 -6.75 5.71
CA TYR A 121 -0.31 -5.48 5.51
C TYR A 121 0.95 -5.64 4.64
N LYS A 122 1.22 -4.65 3.80
CA LYS A 122 2.47 -4.52 3.04
C LYS A 122 2.97 -3.09 3.08
N SER A 123 4.24 -2.91 3.47
CA SER A 123 4.99 -1.69 3.22
C SER A 123 5.97 -1.90 2.09
N TRP A 124 5.93 -1.05 1.08
CA TRP A 124 6.89 -1.14 -0.03
C TRP A 124 8.23 -0.47 0.31
N ILE A 125 8.26 0.45 1.28
CA ILE A 125 9.51 1.10 1.72
C ILE A 125 10.45 0.13 2.45
N ALA A 126 9.90 -0.90 3.08
CA ALA A 126 10.65 -1.94 3.78
C ALA A 126 11.02 -3.12 2.88
N ASP A 127 10.53 -3.15 1.65
CA ASP A 127 10.78 -4.22 0.71
C ASP A 127 12.07 -3.92 -0.09
N PRO A 128 13.16 -4.71 0.13
CA PRO A 128 14.45 -4.46 -0.48
C PRO A 128 14.45 -4.70 -2.00
N LEU A 129 13.43 -5.37 -2.55
CA LEU A 129 13.30 -5.58 -3.99
C LEU A 129 12.69 -4.38 -4.69
N THR A 130 12.01 -3.50 -3.96
CA THR A 130 11.18 -2.43 -4.54
C THR A 130 11.55 -1.03 -4.08
N HIS A 131 12.16 -0.92 -2.89
CA HIS A 131 12.67 0.35 -2.36
C HIS A 131 14.20 0.34 -2.29
N VAL A 132 14.80 1.22 -3.09
CA VAL A 132 16.23 1.53 -2.99
C VAL A 132 16.32 2.83 -2.21
N GLY A 133 16.82 2.77 -0.97
CA GLY A 133 16.95 3.92 -0.08
C GLY A 133 17.73 5.05 -0.74
N SER A 134 17.02 6.00 -1.34
CA SER A 134 17.61 7.17 -1.97
C SER A 134 17.99 8.17 -0.88
N ALA A 135 19.29 8.44 -0.74
CA ALA A 135 19.82 9.48 0.14
C ALA A 135 19.43 10.91 -0.32
N ASP A 136 18.89 11.05 -1.54
CA ASP A 136 18.61 12.33 -2.19
C ASP A 136 17.10 12.68 -2.18
N ALA A 137 16.31 12.09 -1.28
CA ALA A 137 14.93 12.52 -1.05
C ALA A 137 14.90 13.91 -0.36
N SER A 138 15.30 14.94 -1.11
CA SER A 138 15.35 16.33 -0.69
C SER A 138 13.96 16.90 -0.53
N GLY A 139 13.19 16.47 0.48
CA GLY A 139 11.95 17.09 0.98
C GLY A 139 10.80 17.33 -0.01
N GLY A 140 10.98 17.02 -1.30
CA GLY A 140 10.00 17.19 -2.36
C GLY A 140 9.18 15.93 -2.56
N ASP A 141 8.17 16.04 -3.42
CA ASP A 141 7.32 14.92 -3.81
C ASP A 141 8.19 13.76 -4.35
N PRO A 142 8.24 12.60 -3.69
CA PRO A 142 9.04 11.46 -4.15
C PRO A 142 8.65 11.01 -5.57
N ARG A 143 7.42 11.34 -6.02
CA ARG A 143 6.97 11.11 -7.40
C ARG A 143 7.74 11.87 -8.46
N SER A 144 8.33 13.01 -8.10
CA SER A 144 9.14 13.83 -9.00
C SER A 144 10.51 13.22 -9.35
N MET A 145 10.93 12.18 -8.61
CA MET A 145 12.18 11.47 -8.85
C MET A 145 11.99 10.06 -9.45
N TYR A 146 10.75 9.66 -9.76
CA TYR A 146 10.46 8.40 -10.44
C TYR A 146 10.84 8.47 -11.93
N GLY A 147 11.41 7.38 -12.45
CA GLY A 147 11.82 7.29 -13.85
C GLY A 147 13.02 8.18 -14.18
N HIS A 148 14.24 7.64 -14.08
CA HIS A 148 15.43 8.36 -14.54
C HIS A 148 15.43 8.44 -16.08
N PRO A 149 15.65 9.62 -16.72
CA PRO A 149 15.58 9.77 -18.18
C PRO A 149 16.44 8.77 -18.96
N GLY A 150 17.60 8.40 -18.40
CA GLY A 150 18.48 7.38 -18.97
C GLY A 150 17.92 5.96 -19.02
N LEU A 151 16.81 5.64 -18.34
CA LEU A 151 16.11 4.36 -18.47
C LEU A 151 15.36 4.25 -19.81
N LYS A 152 15.08 5.39 -20.46
CA LYS A 152 14.41 5.45 -21.78
C LYS A 152 15.40 5.42 -22.95
N GLU A 153 16.69 5.58 -22.67
CA GLU A 153 17.72 5.65 -23.71
C GLU A 153 18.06 4.25 -24.27
N PRO A 154 18.12 4.08 -25.59
CA PRO A 154 18.60 2.84 -26.20
C PRO A 154 20.03 2.53 -25.75
N THR A 155 20.29 1.27 -25.42
CA THR A 155 21.66 0.85 -25.11
C THR A 155 22.39 0.42 -26.38
N GLY A 156 23.68 0.75 -26.49
CA GLY A 156 24.50 0.38 -27.66
C GLY A 156 24.80 -1.12 -27.80
N TRP A 157 24.30 -1.96 -26.90
CA TRP A 157 24.58 -3.40 -26.78
C TRP A 157 23.31 -4.25 -26.86
N GLY A 158 22.19 -3.65 -27.27
CA GLY A 158 20.94 -4.35 -27.58
C GLY A 158 20.10 -4.75 -26.36
N VAL A 159 20.41 -4.21 -25.17
CA VAL A 159 19.61 -4.40 -23.96
C VAL A 159 18.60 -3.27 -23.79
N HIS A 160 17.39 -3.60 -23.35
CA HIS A 160 16.32 -2.65 -23.12
C HIS A 160 15.92 -2.65 -21.64
N PHE A 161 15.64 -1.47 -21.09
CA PHE A 161 14.99 -1.35 -19.80
C PHE A 161 13.47 -1.49 -20.00
N ALA A 162 12.80 -2.18 -19.09
CA ALA A 162 11.34 -2.34 -19.07
C ALA A 162 10.79 -2.05 -17.66
N GLY A 163 9.49 -1.78 -17.57
CA GLY A 163 8.80 -1.41 -16.33
C GLY A 163 8.14 -0.03 -16.40
N THR A 164 7.29 0.28 -15.43
CA THR A 164 6.55 1.56 -15.34
C THR A 164 7.45 2.80 -15.38
N GLU A 165 8.66 2.69 -14.89
CA GLU A 165 9.68 3.75 -14.83
C GLU A 165 10.33 4.02 -16.20
N THR A 166 10.01 3.20 -17.21
CA THR A 166 10.55 3.27 -18.57
C THR A 166 9.54 3.80 -19.59
N GLU A 167 8.28 4.00 -19.18
CA GLU A 167 7.20 4.50 -20.06
C GLU A 167 7.33 6.01 -20.34
N ALA A 168 6.99 6.40 -21.57
CA ALA A 168 7.25 7.72 -22.16
C ALA A 168 6.46 8.86 -21.50
#